data_AF-A0A2D5K7V0-F1
#
_entry.id   AF-A0A2D5K7V0-F1
#
_cell.length_a   1.000
_cell.length_b   1.000
_cell.length_c   1.000
_cell.angle_alpha   90.00
_cell.angle_beta   90.00
_cell.angle_gamma   90.00
#
_symmetry.space_group_name_H-M   'P 1'
#
loop_
_entity.id
_entity.type
_entity.pdbx_description
1 polymer ?
#
loop_
_entity_poly.entity_id
_entity_poly.type
_entity_poly.pdbx_seq_one_letter_code
_entity_poly.pdbx_strand_id
1 'polypeptide(L)'
;MKLLYFTLLSLWVHSFVSSQVLYKEFYFEMPIDNAKEVLKNNSKTLKNISFGKGTSYAFRKRSLVDHEGSLTEINIWSKKNLDLDQASDYLKKTRTYFESNNYKTVYAQKDWSNPILVKKNLPCIRFTDQEKSVVIEMDPRGQGSVYNVFITFYNYDWFLRKAKGEE
;
A
#
# COMPACT_ATOMS: atom_id res chain seq x y z
N MET A 1 -13.94 -7.16 57.38
CA MET A 1 -13.27 -6.16 56.53
C MET A 1 -11.84 -6.61 56.23
N LYS A 2 -11.68 -7.47 55.22
CA LYS A 2 -10.41 -7.87 54.58
C LYS A 2 -10.85 -8.66 53.34
N LEU A 3 -10.21 -8.45 52.20
CA LEU A 3 -10.59 -8.93 50.85
C LEU A 3 -11.64 -8.10 50.09
N LEU A 4 -11.39 -6.80 49.93
CA LEU A 4 -12.04 -6.01 48.89
C LEU A 4 -11.03 -5.09 48.18
N TYR A 5 -9.85 -5.63 47.88
CA TYR A 5 -8.76 -4.95 47.17
C TYR A 5 -8.17 -5.87 46.10
N PHE A 6 -9.02 -6.45 45.24
CA PHE A 6 -8.57 -7.26 44.09
C PHE A 6 -9.15 -6.77 42.75
N THR A 7 -9.65 -5.54 42.69
CA THR A 7 -10.41 -5.02 41.53
C THR A 7 -9.78 -3.80 40.85
N LEU A 8 -8.49 -3.51 41.08
CA LEU A 8 -7.85 -2.31 40.49
C LEU A 8 -6.45 -2.58 39.93
N LEU A 9 -6.17 -3.82 39.53
CA LEU A 9 -4.95 -4.17 38.79
C LEU A 9 -5.26 -4.90 37.47
N SER A 10 -6.42 -4.65 36.86
CA SER A 10 -6.54 -4.80 35.41
C SER A 10 -5.87 -3.58 34.78
N LEU A 11 -4.53 -3.56 34.88
CA LEU A 11 -3.67 -2.78 34.01
C LEU A 11 -4.12 -3.14 32.59
N TRP A 12 -4.91 -2.23 32.02
CA TRP A 12 -5.06 -2.04 30.61
C TRP A 12 -3.64 -1.84 30.08
N VAL A 13 -2.96 -2.95 29.80
CA VAL A 13 -1.87 -2.96 28.85
C VAL A 13 -2.58 -2.74 27.53
N HIS A 14 -2.91 -1.48 27.24
CA HIS A 14 -3.03 -1.05 25.86
C HIS A 14 -1.66 -1.32 25.29
N SER A 15 -1.54 -2.49 24.68
CA SER A 15 -0.55 -2.74 23.67
C SER A 15 -0.64 -1.54 22.74
N PHE A 16 0.23 -0.55 22.94
CA PHE A 16 0.58 0.40 21.90
C PHE A 16 1.27 -0.45 20.84
N VAL A 17 0.48 -1.22 20.08
CA VAL A 17 0.85 -1.58 18.73
C VAL A 17 0.89 -0.23 18.06
N SER A 18 2.09 0.36 17.96
CA SER A 18 2.29 1.55 17.15
C SER A 18 1.72 1.23 15.79
N SER A 19 0.58 1.84 15.47
CA SER A 19 -0.09 1.54 14.22
C SER A 19 0.88 1.85 13.09
N GLN A 20 1.17 0.83 12.28
CA GLN A 20 2.18 0.94 11.23
C GLN A 20 1.58 1.74 10.07
N VAL A 21 2.28 2.82 9.71
CA VAL A 21 1.87 3.71 8.62
C VAL A 21 1.95 2.98 7.30
N LEU A 22 0.85 2.99 6.54
CA LEU A 22 0.79 2.46 5.17
C LEU A 22 1.25 3.51 4.16
N TYR A 23 0.73 4.73 4.31
CA TYR A 23 1.09 5.87 3.46
C TYR A 23 0.66 7.19 4.12
N LYS A 24 1.61 8.11 4.37
CA LYS A 24 1.34 9.40 5.01
C LYS A 24 0.55 9.25 6.32
N GLU A 25 -0.68 9.77 6.37
CA GLU A 25 -1.56 9.74 7.55
C GLU A 25 -2.32 8.41 7.68
N PHE A 26 -2.35 7.59 6.63
CA PHE A 26 -3.07 6.31 6.65
C PHE A 26 -2.22 5.23 7.31
N TYR A 27 -2.85 4.46 8.18
CA TYR A 27 -2.21 3.40 8.95
C TYR A 27 -3.07 2.13 8.98
N PHE A 28 -2.44 1.00 9.26
CA PHE A 28 -3.11 -0.30 9.31
C PHE A 28 -4.11 -0.38 10.47
N GLU A 29 -5.29 -0.95 10.22
CA GLU A 29 -6.43 -0.99 11.14
C GLU A 29 -7.01 0.39 11.49
N MET A 30 -6.71 1.43 10.69
CA MET A 30 -7.44 2.70 10.79
C MET A 30 -8.94 2.46 10.58
N PRO A 31 -9.83 2.95 11.47
CA PRO A 31 -11.27 2.87 11.24
C PRO A 31 -11.59 3.46 9.86
N ILE A 32 -12.34 2.74 9.04
CA ILE A 32 -12.49 3.08 7.62
C ILE A 32 -13.15 4.45 7.42
N ASP A 33 -14.00 4.88 8.35
CA ASP A 33 -14.62 6.21 8.30
C ASP A 33 -13.61 7.33 8.58
N ASN A 34 -12.65 7.11 9.48
CA ASN A 34 -11.52 8.02 9.68
C ASN A 34 -10.65 8.07 8.41
N ALA A 35 -10.39 6.93 7.77
CA ALA A 35 -9.64 6.89 6.51
C ALA A 35 -10.35 7.67 5.39
N LYS A 36 -11.67 7.54 5.27
CA LYS A 36 -12.48 8.33 4.32
C LYS A 36 -12.40 9.83 4.62
N GLU A 37 -12.39 10.21 5.89
CA GLU A 37 -12.24 11.61 6.30
C GLU A 37 -10.85 12.16 5.96
N VAL A 38 -9.78 11.44 6.28
CA VAL A 38 -8.39 11.78 5.89
C VAL A 38 -8.30 11.97 4.37
N LEU A 39 -8.88 11.05 3.59
CA LEU A 39 -8.91 11.16 2.13
C LEU A 39 -9.68 12.40 1.65
N LYS A 40 -10.81 12.73 2.28
CA LYS A 40 -11.61 13.91 1.93
C LYS A 40 -10.83 15.20 2.22
N ASN A 41 -10.25 15.31 3.41
CA ASN A 41 -9.54 16.50 3.88
C ASN A 41 -8.26 16.75 3.07
N ASN A 42 -7.59 15.68 2.62
CA ASN A 42 -6.35 15.75 1.84
C ASN A 42 -6.52 15.50 0.33
N SER A 43 -7.75 15.54 -0.18
CA SER A 43 -8.11 15.16 -1.57
C SER A 43 -7.25 15.84 -2.65
N LYS A 44 -6.87 17.11 -2.47
CA LYS A 44 -6.05 17.84 -3.46
C LYS A 44 -4.65 17.22 -3.63
N THR A 45 -3.99 16.87 -2.52
CA THR A 45 -2.63 16.31 -2.54
C THR A 45 -2.68 14.82 -2.91
N LEU A 46 -3.66 14.08 -2.38
CA LEU A 46 -3.79 12.63 -2.61
C LEU A 46 -4.24 12.27 -4.05
N LYS A 47 -4.81 13.21 -4.81
CA LYS A 47 -5.13 13.02 -6.24
C LYS A 47 -3.99 13.38 -7.20
N ASN A 48 -2.85 13.83 -6.69
CA ASN A 48 -1.70 14.28 -7.49
C ASN A 48 -0.39 13.78 -6.87
N ILE A 49 -0.24 12.46 -6.83
CA ILE A 49 0.96 11.80 -6.27
C ILE A 49 1.95 11.50 -7.40
N SER A 50 3.23 11.66 -7.12
CA SER A 50 4.32 11.35 -8.04
C SER A 50 5.32 10.44 -7.34
N PHE A 51 5.60 9.30 -7.95
CA PHE A 51 6.67 8.38 -7.56
C PHE A 51 7.74 8.42 -8.64
N GLY A 52 8.35 9.58 -8.83
CA GLY A 52 9.35 9.82 -9.86
C GLY A 52 8.84 10.71 -11.00
N LYS A 53 9.78 11.42 -11.64
CA LYS A 53 9.48 12.50 -12.59
C LYS A 53 8.61 12.03 -13.76
N GLY A 54 7.45 12.67 -13.93
CA GLY A 54 6.50 12.38 -15.02
C GLY A 54 5.49 11.27 -14.70
N THR A 55 5.57 10.66 -13.52
CA THR A 55 4.54 9.75 -13.03
C THR A 55 3.40 10.52 -12.35
N SER A 56 2.19 9.97 -12.40
CA SER A 56 1.02 10.57 -11.76
C SER A 56 0.05 9.49 -11.29
N TYR A 57 -0.15 9.43 -9.98
CA TYR A 57 -1.04 8.51 -9.28
C TYR A 57 -2.10 9.28 -8.51
N ALA A 58 -3.23 8.64 -8.23
CA ALA A 58 -4.31 9.26 -7.49
C ALA A 58 -5.01 8.27 -6.54
N PHE A 59 -5.23 8.70 -5.31
CA PHE A 59 -6.23 8.09 -4.44
C PHE A 59 -7.62 8.32 -5.00
N ARG A 60 -8.45 7.28 -4.89
CA ARG A 60 -9.88 7.31 -5.11
C ARG A 60 -10.59 6.72 -3.89
N LYS A 61 -11.92 6.83 -3.82
CA LYS A 61 -12.68 6.19 -2.72
C LYS A 61 -12.38 4.70 -2.60
N ARG A 62 -12.28 4.01 -3.75
CA ARG A 62 -11.93 2.57 -3.84
C ARG A 62 -10.45 2.26 -3.57
N SER A 63 -9.63 3.27 -3.29
CA SER A 63 -8.25 3.05 -2.88
C SER A 63 -8.12 2.60 -1.45
N LEU A 64 -9.13 2.85 -0.62
CA LEU A 64 -9.19 2.39 0.75
C LEU A 64 -9.88 1.02 0.73
N VAL A 65 -9.15 -0.03 1.10
CA VAL A 65 -9.69 -1.39 1.17
C VAL A 65 -10.08 -1.68 2.60
N ASP A 66 -11.35 -2.02 2.76
CA ASP A 66 -12.03 -2.24 4.02
C ASP A 66 -12.12 -3.73 4.31
N HIS A 67 -11.73 -4.14 5.51
CA HIS A 67 -12.06 -5.42 6.09
C HIS A 67 -12.66 -5.18 7.48
N GLU A 68 -13.91 -5.60 7.67
CA GLU A 68 -14.62 -5.49 8.96
C GLU A 68 -14.61 -4.08 9.57
N GLY A 69 -14.70 -3.04 8.74
CA GLY A 69 -14.74 -1.64 9.17
C GLY A 69 -13.36 -1.00 9.36
N SER A 70 -12.28 -1.69 9.00
CA SER A 70 -10.90 -1.25 9.20
C SER A 70 -10.10 -1.26 7.90
N LEU A 71 -9.21 -0.27 7.74
CA LEU A 71 -8.30 -0.15 6.60
C LEU A 71 -7.20 -1.21 6.68
N THR A 72 -7.15 -2.11 5.69
CA THR A 72 -6.13 -3.17 5.62
C THR A 72 -5.03 -2.88 4.61
N GLU A 73 -5.40 -2.33 3.45
CA GLU A 73 -4.48 -1.99 2.37
C GLU A 73 -4.92 -0.71 1.66
N ILE A 74 -3.95 -0.06 1.01
CA ILE A 74 -4.19 1.11 0.16
C ILE A 74 -3.81 0.76 -1.27
N ASN A 75 -4.76 0.84 -2.19
CA ASN A 75 -4.54 0.56 -3.60
C ASN A 75 -4.77 1.80 -4.47
N ILE A 76 -3.70 2.39 -4.98
CA ILE A 76 -3.76 3.54 -5.90
C ILE A 76 -3.27 3.16 -7.28
N TRP A 77 -3.67 3.94 -8.28
CA TRP A 77 -3.25 3.70 -9.65
C TRP A 77 -3.00 4.97 -10.42
N SER A 78 -2.40 4.82 -11.59
CA SER A 78 -2.15 5.91 -12.52
C SER A 78 -3.40 6.76 -12.72
N LYS A 79 -3.23 8.08 -12.62
CA LYS A 79 -4.33 9.05 -12.69
C LYS A 79 -5.04 9.00 -14.04
N LYS A 80 -4.28 8.74 -15.11
CA LYS A 80 -4.75 8.56 -16.47
C LYS A 80 -4.45 7.15 -16.98
N ASN A 81 -5.18 6.75 -18.00
CA ASN A 81 -4.85 5.61 -18.83
C ASN A 81 -3.52 5.87 -19.55
N LEU A 82 -2.72 4.81 -19.67
CA LEU A 82 -1.40 4.80 -20.27
C LEU A 82 -1.43 3.91 -21.52
N ASP A 83 -0.62 4.24 -22.52
CA ASP A 83 -0.21 3.26 -23.52
C ASP A 83 0.89 2.33 -22.98
N LEU A 84 1.34 1.38 -23.79
CA LEU A 84 2.35 0.39 -23.40
C LEU A 84 3.68 1.04 -22.97
N ASP A 85 4.16 2.01 -23.75
CA ASP A 85 5.46 2.65 -23.52
C ASP A 85 5.42 3.51 -22.27
N GLN A 86 4.32 4.26 -22.08
CA GLN A 86 4.08 5.04 -20.88
C GLN A 86 3.97 4.15 -19.63
N ALA A 87 3.32 3.00 -19.73
CA ALA A 87 3.24 2.06 -18.62
C ALA A 87 4.62 1.46 -18.28
N SER A 88 5.41 1.08 -19.29
CA SER A 88 6.80 0.62 -19.08
C SER A 88 7.66 1.69 -18.42
N ASP A 89 7.55 2.94 -18.88
CA ASP A 89 8.26 4.08 -18.31
C ASP A 89 7.82 4.38 -16.87
N TYR A 90 6.52 4.30 -16.57
CA TYR A 90 5.99 4.43 -15.21
C TYR A 90 6.58 3.37 -14.27
N LEU A 91 6.65 2.12 -14.69
CA LEU A 91 7.25 1.03 -13.88
C LEU A 91 8.72 1.34 -13.56
N LYS A 92 9.51 1.73 -14.56
CA LYS A 92 10.94 2.03 -14.37
C LYS A 92 11.16 3.22 -13.44
N LYS A 93 10.42 4.31 -13.66
CA LYS A 93 10.53 5.54 -12.85
C LYS A 93 10.07 5.35 -11.42
N THR A 94 8.98 4.61 -11.23
CA THR A 94 8.42 4.32 -9.90
C THR A 94 9.33 3.41 -9.10
N ARG A 95 9.88 2.37 -9.73
CA ARG A 95 10.93 1.56 -9.11
C ARG A 95 12.13 2.40 -8.67
N THR A 96 12.66 3.22 -9.59
CA THR A 96 13.82 4.09 -9.32
C THR A 96 13.53 5.03 -8.15
N TYR A 97 12.33 5.60 -8.08
CA TYR A 97 11.91 6.45 -6.97
C TYR A 97 11.93 5.71 -5.63
N PHE A 98 11.34 4.52 -5.55
CA PHE A 98 11.33 3.77 -4.30
C PHE A 98 12.75 3.37 -3.86
N GLU A 99 13.56 2.86 -4.79
CA GLU A 99 14.95 2.50 -4.52
C GLU A 99 15.77 3.72 -4.07
N SER A 100 15.58 4.90 -4.67
CA SER A 100 16.26 6.13 -4.26
C SER A 100 15.77 6.70 -2.92
N ASN A 101 14.61 6.26 -2.44
CA ASN A 101 14.06 6.59 -1.12
C ASN A 101 14.30 5.45 -0.10
N ASN A 102 15.35 4.66 -0.30
CA ASN A 102 15.82 3.60 0.61
C ASN A 102 14.88 2.38 0.76
N TYR A 103 13.88 2.24 -0.11
CA TYR A 103 13.11 1.00 -0.19
C TYR A 103 13.93 -0.08 -0.88
N LYS A 104 13.89 -1.30 -0.34
CA LYS A 104 14.57 -2.46 -0.91
C LYS A 104 13.61 -3.22 -1.80
N THR A 105 13.98 -3.48 -3.06
CA THR A 105 13.29 -4.47 -3.89
C THR A 105 13.53 -5.86 -3.32
N VAL A 106 12.47 -6.53 -2.88
CA VAL A 106 12.52 -7.89 -2.31
C VAL A 106 12.05 -8.95 -3.29
N TYR A 107 11.36 -8.54 -4.35
CA TYR A 107 10.92 -9.42 -5.42
C TYR A 107 10.72 -8.60 -6.71
N ALA A 108 11.09 -9.15 -7.86
CA ALA A 108 10.71 -8.65 -9.18
C ALA A 108 10.65 -9.79 -10.19
N GLN A 109 9.63 -9.81 -11.06
CA GLN A 109 9.61 -10.72 -12.21
C GLN A 109 10.74 -10.37 -13.19
N LYS A 110 11.21 -11.33 -13.99
CA LYS A 110 12.26 -11.10 -15.01
C LYS A 110 11.91 -9.94 -15.95
N ASP A 111 10.67 -9.93 -16.45
CA ASP A 111 10.16 -8.95 -17.40
C ASP A 111 9.31 -7.86 -16.73
N TRP A 112 9.60 -7.53 -15.47
CA TRP A 112 8.83 -6.60 -14.64
C TRP A 112 8.52 -5.25 -15.31
N SER A 113 9.40 -4.77 -16.20
CA SER A 113 9.23 -3.48 -16.87
C SER A 113 8.41 -3.56 -18.15
N ASN A 114 7.99 -4.75 -18.58
CA ASN A 114 7.17 -4.96 -19.77
C ASN A 114 5.76 -5.41 -19.38
N PRO A 115 4.77 -4.50 -19.40
CA PRO A 115 3.39 -4.81 -19.00
C PRO A 115 2.75 -6.03 -19.69
N ILE A 116 3.19 -6.39 -20.90
CA ILE A 116 2.65 -7.52 -21.65
C ILE A 116 3.17 -8.86 -21.12
N LEU A 117 4.43 -8.89 -20.68
CA LEU A 117 5.13 -10.12 -20.29
C LEU A 117 5.00 -10.44 -18.80
N VAL A 118 4.51 -9.50 -18.00
CA VAL A 118 4.23 -9.72 -16.58
C VAL A 118 3.16 -10.80 -16.42
N LYS A 119 3.50 -11.85 -15.67
CA LYS A 119 2.59 -12.94 -15.35
C LYS A 119 1.52 -12.43 -14.38
N LYS A 120 0.26 -12.47 -14.80
CA LYS A 120 -0.88 -11.91 -14.05
C LYS A 120 -1.19 -12.63 -12.74
N ASN A 121 -0.76 -13.88 -12.59
CA ASN A 121 -0.99 -14.69 -11.39
C ASN A 121 0.12 -14.56 -10.35
N LEU A 122 1.11 -13.70 -10.59
CA LEU A 122 2.22 -13.43 -9.70
C LEU A 122 2.35 -11.92 -9.49
N PRO A 123 2.86 -11.47 -8.34
CA PRO A 123 3.22 -10.07 -8.16
C PRO A 123 4.23 -9.65 -9.24
N CYS A 124 4.21 -8.41 -9.70
CA CYS A 124 5.19 -7.89 -10.65
C CYS A 124 6.47 -7.44 -9.93
N ILE A 125 6.38 -6.48 -9.01
CA ILE A 125 7.50 -6.03 -8.16
C ILE A 125 7.00 -5.80 -6.74
N ARG A 126 7.82 -6.16 -5.74
CA ARG A 126 7.61 -5.80 -4.35
C ARG A 126 8.81 -5.09 -3.74
N PHE A 127 8.51 -4.14 -2.89
CA PHE A 127 9.47 -3.38 -2.09
C PHE A 127 9.13 -3.48 -0.61
N THR A 128 10.13 -3.30 0.24
CA THR A 128 9.94 -3.06 1.68
C THR A 128 10.74 -1.83 2.07
N ASP A 129 10.26 -1.10 3.08
CA ASP A 129 11.10 -0.14 3.77
C ASP A 129 12.21 -0.85 4.58
N GLN A 130 13.14 -0.07 5.14
CA GLN A 130 14.26 -0.58 5.93
C GLN A 130 13.78 -1.30 7.20
N GLU A 131 12.77 -0.73 7.85
CA GLU A 131 12.20 -1.23 9.11
C GLU A 131 11.23 -2.40 8.91
N LYS A 132 10.94 -2.76 7.65
CA LYS A 132 9.93 -3.78 7.31
C LYS A 132 8.59 -3.50 7.99
N SER A 133 8.13 -2.26 7.91
CA SER A 133 6.80 -1.85 8.37
C SER A 133 5.77 -1.90 7.23
N VAL A 134 6.22 -1.72 5.99
CA VAL A 134 5.33 -1.68 4.81
C VAL A 134 5.86 -2.55 3.68
N VAL A 135 4.95 -3.29 3.04
CA VAL A 135 5.19 -3.89 1.72
C VAL A 135 4.52 -3.04 0.67
N ILE A 136 5.25 -2.67 -0.37
CA ILE A 136 4.71 -1.97 -1.54
C ILE A 136 4.73 -2.92 -2.72
N GLU A 137 3.58 -3.18 -3.32
CA GLU A 137 3.45 -3.94 -4.55
C GLU A 137 3.15 -3.00 -5.72
N MET A 138 3.84 -3.18 -6.84
CA MET A 138 3.61 -2.41 -8.06
C MET A 138 3.28 -3.36 -9.20
N ASP A 139 2.11 -3.18 -9.80
CA ASP A 139 1.61 -4.03 -10.89
C ASP A 139 1.05 -3.24 -12.07
N PRO A 140 1.46 -3.56 -13.31
CA PRO A 140 0.72 -3.11 -14.48
C PRO A 140 -0.53 -3.97 -14.70
N ARG A 141 -1.66 -3.32 -15.01
CA ARG A 141 -2.85 -4.01 -15.51
C ARG A 141 -3.28 -3.36 -16.82
N GLY A 142 -3.54 -4.19 -17.83
CA GLY A 142 -3.92 -3.73 -19.16
C GLY A 142 -5.12 -4.47 -19.73
N GLN A 143 -5.87 -3.75 -20.56
CA GLN A 143 -6.96 -4.27 -21.40
C GLN A 143 -6.82 -3.65 -22.80
N GLY A 144 -6.51 -4.48 -23.80
CA GLY A 144 -6.20 -4.02 -25.15
C GLY A 144 -4.93 -3.15 -25.17
N SER A 145 -5.02 -1.95 -25.74
CA SER A 145 -3.93 -0.98 -25.80
C SER A 145 -3.85 -0.04 -24.60
N VAL A 146 -4.72 -0.22 -23.60
CA VAL A 146 -4.85 0.66 -22.44
C VAL A 146 -4.31 -0.03 -21.19
N TYR A 147 -3.44 0.68 -20.47
CA TYR A 147 -2.78 0.22 -19.26
C TYR A 147 -2.99 1.19 -18.10
N ASN A 148 -2.94 0.65 -16.89
CA ASN A 148 -2.77 1.41 -15.65
C ASN A 148 -1.69 0.74 -14.81
N VAL A 149 -0.91 1.53 -14.07
CA VAL A 149 0.05 1.01 -13.08
C VAL A 149 -0.55 1.20 -11.70
N PHE A 150 -0.68 0.11 -10.96
CA PHE A 150 -1.21 0.05 -9.61
C PHE A 150 -0.05 0.00 -8.61
N ILE A 151 -0.23 0.67 -7.47
CA ILE A 151 0.66 0.65 -6.31
C ILE A 151 -0.20 0.31 -5.10
N THR A 152 0.11 -0.81 -4.46
CA THR A 152 -0.59 -1.24 -3.25
C THR A 152 0.35 -1.17 -2.05
N PHE A 153 -0.12 -0.61 -0.94
CA PHE A 153 0.61 -0.52 0.32
C PHE A 153 -0.05 -1.45 1.34
N TYR A 154 0.75 -2.30 1.96
CA TYR A 154 0.33 -3.28 2.96
C TYR A 154 1.14 -3.12 4.23
N ASN A 155 0.51 -3.42 5.36
CA ASN A 155 1.25 -3.70 6.59
C ASN A 155 2.11 -4.94 6.39
N TYR A 156 3.39 -4.87 6.79
CA TYR A 156 4.33 -5.95 6.51
C TYR A 156 3.96 -7.27 7.20
N ASP A 157 3.65 -7.22 8.50
CA ASP A 157 3.35 -8.42 9.29
C ASP A 157 2.05 -9.08 8.82
N TRP A 158 1.01 -8.26 8.61
CA TRP A 158 -0.26 -8.74 8.06
C TRP A 158 -0.08 -9.37 6.68
N PHE A 159 0.68 -8.71 5.79
CA PHE A 159 0.98 -9.25 4.47
C PHE A 159 1.66 -10.63 4.55
N LEU A 160 2.62 -10.80 5.47
CA LEU A 160 3.29 -12.08 5.66
C LEU A 160 2.36 -13.17 6.19
N ARG A 161 1.47 -12.86 7.13
CA ARG A 161 0.47 -13.82 7.62
C ARG A 161 -0.47 -14.26 6.51
N LYS A 162 -1.01 -13.30 5.74
CA LYS A 162 -1.84 -13.58 4.55
C LYS A 162 -1.10 -14.43 3.52
N ALA A 163 0.16 -14.11 3.22
CA ALA A 163 0.97 -14.87 2.28
C ALA A 163 1.26 -16.32 2.73
N LYS A 164 1.20 -16.61 4.04
CA LYS A 164 1.33 -17.94 4.62
C LYS A 164 0.01 -18.68 4.78
N GLY A 165 -1.13 -18.03 4.54
CA GLY A 165 -2.47 -18.60 4.77
C GLY A 165 -2.87 -18.67 6.24
N GLU A 166 -2.27 -17.83 7.09
CA GLU A 166 -2.59 -17.73 8.52
C GLU A 166 -3.80 -16.81 8.79
N GLU A 167 -4.27 -16.09 7.76
CA GLU A 167 -5.42 -15.19 7.76
C GLU A 167 -6.07 -15.17 6.38
#